data_AF-A0A7X0GIN1-F1
#
_entry.id   AF-A0A7X0GIN1-F1
#
_cell.length_a   1.000
_cell.length_b   1.000
_cell.length_c   1.000
_cell.angle_alpha   90.00
_cell.angle_beta   90.00
_cell.angle_gamma   90.00
#
_symmetry.space_group_name_H-M   'P 1'
#
loop_
_entity.id
_entity.type
_entity.pdbx_description
1 polymer ?
#
loop_
_entity_poly.entity_id
_entity_poly.type
_entity_poly.pdbx_seq_one_letter_code
_entity_poly.pdbx_strand_id
1 'polypeptide(L)'
;MSSATDAMTIHQLLGRVVYFHALFIEPALQPGPSPGAGPACCNHRAAPGRESTAGELLTDSAWAALIEAAATLPAHHEPCPQTGSGCCVTCRIAAAAGTVAVGWAQTEYRTYQRAEPTETLLRSCAHAAAARLGRVFAAQHAVSCPALDRLTVPDELPSSEELPLTAELLGLWANPTATTRHPVASWLNHCTGLDDVRRVLETRRTGS
;
A
#
# COMPACT_ATOMS: atom_id res chain seq x y z
N MET A 1 -7.95 -14.69 -22.81
CA MET A 1 -7.84 -15.05 -21.38
C MET A 1 -6.73 -14.21 -20.75
N SER A 2 -7.00 -13.66 -19.57
CA SER A 2 -6.11 -12.96 -18.63
C SER A 2 -5.74 -11.50 -18.93
N SER A 3 -6.51 -10.55 -18.35
CA SER A 3 -5.98 -9.22 -17.96
C SER A 3 -6.75 -8.53 -16.82
N ALA A 4 -7.85 -9.13 -16.33
CA ALA A 4 -8.35 -8.85 -14.99
C ALA A 4 -7.69 -9.87 -14.05
N THR A 5 -6.90 -9.42 -13.10
CA THR A 5 -6.60 -10.23 -11.91
C THR A 5 -7.93 -10.77 -11.40
N ASP A 6 -8.06 -12.09 -11.27
CA ASP A 6 -9.32 -12.70 -10.80
C ASP A 6 -9.72 -12.05 -9.47
N ALA A 7 -11.02 -11.75 -9.31
CA ALA A 7 -11.53 -11.06 -8.13
C ALA A 7 -11.07 -11.78 -6.85
N MET A 8 -11.03 -13.11 -6.86
CA MET A 8 -10.49 -13.92 -5.77
C MET A 8 -9.04 -13.53 -5.40
N THR A 9 -8.17 -13.40 -6.40
CA THR A 9 -6.76 -12.99 -6.20
C THR A 9 -6.67 -11.59 -5.60
N ILE A 10 -7.50 -10.64 -6.05
CA ILE A 10 -7.53 -9.28 -5.47
C ILE A 10 -7.94 -9.33 -4.00
N HIS A 11 -8.98 -10.10 -3.65
CA HIS A 11 -9.42 -10.26 -2.26
C HIS A 11 -8.33 -10.91 -1.39
N GLN A 12 -7.63 -11.92 -1.90
CA GLN A 12 -6.51 -12.55 -1.19
C GLN A 12 -5.36 -11.56 -0.95
N LEU A 13 -5.03 -10.73 -1.94
CA LEU A 13 -3.99 -9.71 -1.79
C LEU A 13 -4.39 -8.63 -0.77
N LEU A 14 -5.63 -8.14 -0.82
CA LEU A 14 -6.15 -7.19 0.18
C LEU A 14 -6.17 -7.80 1.58
N GLY A 15 -6.59 -9.06 1.71
CA GLY A 15 -6.53 -9.80 2.97
C GLY A 15 -5.11 -9.90 3.52
N ARG A 16 -4.09 -10.07 2.66
CA ARG A 16 -2.68 -10.06 3.08
C ARG A 16 -2.23 -8.68 3.56
N VAL A 17 -2.69 -7.59 2.92
CA VAL A 17 -2.42 -6.23 3.41
C VAL A 17 -2.96 -6.06 4.82
N VAL A 18 -4.23 -6.40 5.05
CA VAL A 18 -4.86 -6.30 6.38
C VAL A 18 -4.14 -7.16 7.39
N TYR A 19 -3.84 -8.42 7.05
CA TYR A 19 -3.18 -9.37 7.93
C TYR A 19 -1.79 -8.90 8.36
N PHE A 20 -0.94 -8.47 7.41
CA PHE A 20 0.40 -7.97 7.75
C PHE A 20 0.34 -6.64 8.49
N HIS A 21 -0.58 -5.76 8.11
CA HIS A 21 -0.76 -4.49 8.78
C HIS A 21 -1.10 -4.69 10.26
N ALA A 22 -2.16 -5.46 10.56
CA ALA A 22 -2.65 -5.66 11.92
C ALA A 22 -1.65 -6.42 12.82
N LEU A 23 -0.92 -7.38 12.26
CA LEU A 23 0.01 -8.20 13.07
C LEU A 23 1.38 -7.58 13.28
N PHE A 24 1.92 -6.87 12.28
CA PHE A 24 3.33 -6.46 12.29
C PHE A 24 3.52 -4.95 12.27
N ILE A 25 2.65 -4.22 11.57
CA ILE A 25 2.83 -2.78 11.39
C ILE A 25 2.13 -2.01 12.51
N GLU A 26 0.82 -2.18 12.66
CA GLU A 26 0.00 -1.46 13.64
C GLU A 26 0.58 -1.54 15.07
N PRO A 27 1.04 -2.70 15.58
CA PRO A 27 1.62 -2.79 16.93
C PRO A 27 2.97 -2.07 17.07
N ALA A 28 3.68 -1.84 15.96
CA ALA A 28 4.99 -1.20 15.93
C ALA A 28 4.91 0.30 15.57
N LEU A 29 3.72 0.83 15.28
CA LEU A 29 3.52 2.23 14.97
C LEU A 29 3.92 3.12 16.15
N GLN A 30 4.67 4.16 15.82
CA GLN A 30 4.94 5.24 16.76
C GLN A 30 3.81 6.26 16.67
N PRO A 31 3.42 6.90 17.80
CA PRO A 31 2.49 8.01 17.78
C PRO A 31 2.96 9.08 16.80
N GLY A 32 2.08 9.44 15.88
CA GLY A 32 2.33 10.45 14.86
C GLY A 32 1.50 11.69 15.07
N PRO A 33 1.85 12.81 14.40
CA PRO A 33 0.93 13.93 14.28
C PRO A 33 -0.36 13.46 13.61
N SER A 34 -1.45 14.19 13.86
CA SER A 34 -2.71 13.95 13.17
C SER A 34 -2.56 14.11 11.65
N PRO A 35 -3.39 13.39 10.86
CA PRO A 35 -3.44 13.50 9.40
C PRO A 35 -3.48 14.96 8.93
N GLY A 36 -2.57 15.31 8.02
CA GLY A 36 -2.63 16.56 7.26
C GLY A 36 -3.64 16.46 6.12
N ALA A 37 -4.07 17.59 5.57
CA ALA A 37 -4.83 17.59 4.31
C ALA A 37 -3.87 17.46 3.13
N GLY A 38 -4.13 16.48 2.26
CA GLY A 38 -3.36 16.27 1.04
C GLY A 38 -3.77 17.20 -0.12
N PRO A 39 -3.29 16.93 -1.33
CA PRO A 39 -3.77 17.61 -2.53
C PRO A 39 -5.22 17.23 -2.89
N ALA A 40 -5.94 18.16 -3.52
CA ALA A 40 -7.25 17.86 -4.13
C ALA A 40 -7.16 16.74 -5.19
N CYS A 41 -8.12 15.81 -5.19
CA CYS A 41 -8.20 14.72 -6.17
C CYS A 41 -8.59 15.23 -7.57
N CYS A 42 -8.50 14.38 -8.60
CA CYS A 42 -8.80 14.79 -9.98
C CYS A 42 -10.22 15.35 -10.15
N ASN A 43 -11.23 14.76 -9.48
CA ASN A 43 -12.61 15.27 -9.52
C ASN A 43 -12.73 16.69 -8.96
N HIS A 44 -11.91 17.04 -7.96
CA HIS A 44 -11.93 18.35 -7.32
C HIS A 44 -10.97 19.35 -7.98
N ARG A 45 -10.03 18.91 -8.82
CA ARG A 45 -9.08 19.78 -9.54
C ARG A 45 -9.55 20.20 -10.93
N ALA A 46 -10.27 19.34 -11.66
CA ALA A 46 -10.47 19.50 -13.11
C ALA A 46 -11.89 19.97 -13.52
N ALA A 47 -12.70 20.47 -12.58
CA ALA A 47 -14.16 20.59 -12.70
C ALA A 47 -14.85 19.20 -12.78
N PRO A 48 -16.04 19.03 -12.16
CA PRO A 48 -16.64 17.72 -11.92
C PRO A 48 -17.19 17.11 -13.21
N GLY A 49 -16.37 16.33 -13.90
CA GLY A 49 -16.73 15.56 -15.08
C GLY A 49 -16.62 14.06 -14.84
N ARG A 50 -17.71 13.43 -14.39
CA ARG A 50 -18.11 12.03 -14.65
C ARG A 50 -17.27 10.83 -14.16
N GLU A 51 -16.18 10.99 -13.42
CA GLU A 51 -15.52 9.80 -12.85
C GLU A 51 -16.28 9.24 -11.64
N SER A 52 -16.29 7.91 -11.49
CA SER A 52 -16.99 7.22 -10.40
C SER A 52 -16.56 7.77 -9.04
N THR A 53 -17.57 7.99 -8.22
CA THR A 53 -17.38 8.64 -6.93
C THR A 53 -17.09 7.62 -5.85
N ALA A 54 -16.38 8.02 -4.80
CA ALA A 54 -16.02 7.13 -3.70
C ALA A 54 -17.24 6.58 -2.96
N GLY A 55 -18.33 7.34 -2.91
CA GLY A 55 -19.58 6.89 -2.28
C GLY A 55 -20.26 5.76 -3.04
N GLU A 56 -20.05 5.65 -4.36
CA GLU A 56 -20.69 4.64 -5.21
C GLU A 56 -20.04 3.25 -5.10
N LEU A 57 -18.72 3.18 -4.92
CA LEU A 57 -17.97 1.93 -5.12
C LEU A 57 -17.24 1.39 -3.87
N LEU A 58 -17.13 2.16 -2.79
CA LEU A 58 -16.38 1.73 -1.60
C LEU A 58 -17.24 1.13 -0.48
N THR A 59 -18.52 1.49 -0.38
CA THR A 59 -19.34 1.18 0.82
C THR A 59 -19.46 -0.32 1.11
N ASP A 60 -19.30 -1.20 0.11
CA ASP A 60 -19.36 -2.66 0.26
C ASP A 60 -18.24 -3.40 -0.49
N SER A 61 -17.09 -2.77 -0.73
CA SER A 61 -15.97 -3.42 -1.43
C SER A 61 -14.81 -3.77 -0.51
N ALA A 62 -14.12 -4.88 -0.80
CA ALA A 62 -12.91 -5.28 -0.08
C ALA A 62 -11.81 -4.20 -0.10
N TRP A 63 -11.86 -3.27 -1.05
CA TRP A 63 -10.97 -2.12 -1.14
C TRP A 63 -11.15 -1.12 0.00
N ALA A 64 -12.28 -1.12 0.71
CA ALA A 64 -12.48 -0.34 1.93
C ALA A 64 -11.43 -0.69 2.99
N ALA A 65 -11.02 -1.96 3.07
CA ALA A 65 -10.00 -2.40 4.03
C ALA A 65 -8.64 -1.72 3.82
N LEU A 66 -8.30 -1.33 2.59
CA LEU A 66 -7.10 -0.54 2.32
C LEU A 66 -7.22 0.88 2.87
N ILE A 67 -8.41 1.48 2.77
CA ILE A 67 -8.68 2.81 3.36
C ILE A 67 -8.59 2.73 4.88
N GLU A 68 -9.14 1.68 5.48
CA GLU A 68 -9.08 1.45 6.93
C GLU A 68 -7.63 1.29 7.41
N ALA A 69 -6.84 0.45 6.74
CA ALA A 69 -5.41 0.30 7.04
C ALA A 69 -4.58 1.57 6.79
N ALA A 70 -5.03 2.45 5.89
CA ALA A 70 -4.39 3.76 5.72
C ALA A 70 -4.77 4.73 6.84
N ALA A 71 -5.98 4.64 7.38
CA ALA A 71 -6.48 5.52 8.43
C ALA A 71 -5.78 5.31 9.79
N THR A 72 -5.27 4.10 10.05
CA THR A 72 -4.43 3.79 11.22
C THR A 72 -3.00 4.35 11.12
N LEU A 73 -2.62 4.94 9.97
CA LEU A 73 -1.29 5.52 9.71
C LEU A 73 -1.35 7.06 9.67
N PRO A 74 -1.71 7.75 10.77
CA PRO A 74 -2.10 9.15 10.74
C PRO A 74 -0.99 10.10 10.28
N ALA A 75 0.28 9.79 10.59
CA ALA A 75 1.42 10.59 10.14
C ALA A 75 1.61 10.62 8.61
N HIS A 76 0.96 9.72 7.89
CA HIS A 76 1.12 9.52 6.44
C HIS A 76 -0.19 9.60 5.68
N HIS A 77 -1.32 9.63 6.40
CA HIS A 77 -2.62 9.69 5.78
C HIS A 77 -2.92 11.15 5.42
N GLU A 78 -2.89 11.46 4.13
CA GLU A 78 -3.17 12.80 3.62
C GLU A 78 -4.38 12.76 2.67
N PRO A 79 -5.61 12.74 3.20
CA PRO A 79 -6.80 12.65 2.37
C PRO A 79 -7.05 13.94 1.58
N CYS A 80 -7.85 13.84 0.52
CA CYS A 80 -8.29 15.00 -0.25
C CYS A 80 -8.98 16.04 0.67
N PRO A 81 -8.70 17.35 0.57
CA PRO A 81 -9.22 18.38 1.49
C PRO A 81 -10.75 18.55 1.42
N GLN A 82 -11.34 18.14 0.31
CA GLN A 82 -12.79 18.05 0.11
C GLN A 82 -13.23 16.60 0.33
N THR A 83 -12.86 15.99 1.45
CA THR A 83 -13.19 14.61 1.79
C THR A 83 -14.70 14.42 1.72
N GLY A 84 -15.16 13.47 0.90
CA GLY A 84 -16.58 13.17 0.78
C GLY A 84 -16.87 12.13 -0.29
N SER A 85 -18.16 11.85 -0.48
CA SER A 85 -18.63 10.93 -1.52
C SER A 85 -18.16 11.33 -2.91
N GLY A 86 -18.05 12.64 -3.20
CA GLY A 86 -17.63 13.17 -4.50
C GLY A 86 -16.15 13.02 -4.88
N CYS A 87 -15.30 12.53 -3.97
CA CYS A 87 -13.91 12.21 -4.31
C CYS A 87 -13.84 11.14 -5.41
N CYS A 88 -12.86 11.27 -6.32
CA CYS A 88 -12.52 10.19 -7.25
C CYS A 88 -12.12 8.94 -6.45
N VAL A 89 -12.83 7.83 -6.67
CA VAL A 89 -12.57 6.59 -5.94
C VAL A 89 -11.15 6.07 -6.18
N THR A 90 -10.66 6.14 -7.42
CA THR A 90 -9.33 5.67 -7.79
C THR A 90 -8.24 6.51 -7.15
N CYS A 91 -8.43 7.84 -7.04
CA CYS A 91 -7.52 8.70 -6.28
C CYS A 91 -7.49 8.33 -4.81
N ARG A 92 -8.63 7.97 -4.20
CA ARG A 92 -8.67 7.53 -2.80
C ARG A 92 -7.91 6.22 -2.59
N ILE A 93 -8.10 5.24 -3.48
CA ILE A 93 -7.38 3.96 -3.41
C ILE A 93 -5.88 4.16 -3.64
N ALA A 94 -5.49 4.95 -4.64
CA ALA A 94 -4.09 5.26 -4.89
C ALA A 94 -3.43 5.99 -3.69
N ALA A 95 -4.13 6.97 -3.10
CA ALA A 95 -3.64 7.67 -1.92
C ALA A 95 -3.49 6.72 -0.71
N ALA A 96 -4.50 5.89 -0.43
CA ALA A 96 -4.44 4.92 0.65
C ALA A 96 -3.33 3.87 0.46
N ALA A 97 -3.15 3.37 -0.77
CA ALA A 97 -2.04 2.49 -1.12
C ALA A 97 -0.68 3.16 -0.85
N GLY A 98 -0.53 4.43 -1.26
CA GLY A 98 0.67 5.21 -0.98
C GLY A 98 0.92 5.38 0.52
N THR A 99 -0.10 5.75 1.28
CA THR A 99 -0.04 5.86 2.75
C THR A 99 0.39 4.55 3.40
N VAL A 100 -0.22 3.42 3.02
CA VAL A 100 0.13 2.09 3.53
C VAL A 100 1.60 1.77 3.25
N ALA A 101 2.06 1.97 2.01
CA ALA A 101 3.44 1.67 1.65
C ALA A 101 4.46 2.57 2.38
N VAL A 102 4.16 3.85 2.59
CA VAL A 102 5.02 4.77 3.37
C VAL A 102 5.07 4.34 4.83
N GLY A 103 3.91 4.10 5.44
CA GLY A 103 3.83 3.71 6.84
C GLY A 103 4.53 2.38 7.10
N TRP A 104 4.36 1.40 6.21
CA TRP A 104 5.08 0.12 6.30
C TRP A 104 6.58 0.32 6.15
N ALA A 105 7.01 1.02 5.08
CA ALA A 105 8.43 1.23 4.82
C ALA A 105 9.12 1.95 5.98
N GLN A 106 8.49 2.98 6.55
CA GLN A 106 9.04 3.69 7.69
C GLN A 106 9.10 2.83 8.95
N THR A 107 8.04 2.07 9.22
CA THR A 107 7.95 1.22 10.42
C THR A 107 8.98 0.09 10.37
N GLU A 108 9.06 -0.61 9.23
CA GLU A 108 10.07 -1.65 9.00
C GLU A 108 11.49 -1.09 9.08
N TYR A 109 11.76 0.01 8.37
CA TYR A 109 13.11 0.59 8.31
C TYR A 109 13.61 1.01 9.70
N ARG A 110 12.77 1.70 10.48
CA ARG A 110 13.11 2.08 11.87
C ARG A 110 13.37 0.87 12.75
N THR A 111 12.57 -0.18 12.59
CA THR A 111 12.71 -1.40 13.41
C THR A 111 14.01 -2.14 13.08
N TYR A 112 14.34 -2.27 11.79
CA TYR A 112 15.51 -3.02 11.35
C TYR A 112 16.81 -2.21 11.46
N GLN A 113 16.80 -0.95 11.00
CA GLN A 113 18.00 -0.13 10.89
C GLN A 113 18.22 0.83 12.07
N ARG A 114 17.22 0.99 12.96
CA ARG A 114 17.26 1.96 14.07
C ARG A 114 17.59 3.40 13.61
N ALA A 115 17.15 3.75 12.40
CA ALA A 115 17.40 5.04 11.76
C ALA A 115 16.15 5.51 11.00
N GLU A 116 16.15 6.77 10.58
CA GLU A 116 15.11 7.30 9.68
C GLU A 116 15.37 6.89 8.23
N PRO A 117 14.35 6.43 7.49
CA PRO A 117 14.48 6.17 6.06
C PRO A 117 14.67 7.48 5.28
N THR A 118 15.28 7.39 4.11
CA THR A 118 15.39 8.54 3.22
C THR A 118 14.03 8.93 2.64
N GLU A 119 13.83 10.22 2.37
CA GLU A 119 12.62 10.71 1.73
C GLU A 119 12.41 10.07 0.35
N THR A 120 13.50 9.83 -0.40
CA THR A 120 13.46 9.14 -1.70
C THR A 120 12.89 7.73 -1.58
N LEU A 121 13.33 6.94 -0.58
CA LEU A 121 12.81 5.60 -0.35
C LEU A 121 11.30 5.62 -0.10
N LEU A 122 10.85 6.47 0.82
CA LEU A 122 9.43 6.60 1.16
C LEU A 122 8.60 7.03 -0.05
N ARG A 123 9.07 8.03 -0.81
CA ARG A 123 8.41 8.51 -2.03
C ARG A 123 8.33 7.41 -3.08
N SER A 124 9.39 6.62 -3.26
CA SER A 124 9.40 5.52 -4.21
C SER A 124 8.38 4.45 -3.86
N CYS A 125 8.32 4.04 -2.59
CA CYS A 125 7.31 3.10 -2.09
C CYS A 125 5.88 3.65 -2.29
N ALA A 126 5.66 4.93 -1.95
CA ALA A 126 4.36 5.58 -2.11
C ALA A 126 3.88 5.54 -3.57
N HIS A 127 4.73 5.98 -4.50
CA HIS A 127 4.40 6.03 -5.93
C HIS A 127 4.18 4.64 -6.52
N ALA A 128 5.02 3.67 -6.18
CA ALA A 128 4.86 2.31 -6.66
C ALA A 128 3.54 1.68 -6.20
N ALA A 129 3.19 1.81 -4.92
CA ALA A 129 1.93 1.28 -4.39
C ALA A 129 0.72 2.02 -4.98
N ALA A 130 0.75 3.36 -5.00
CA ALA A 130 -0.32 4.18 -5.57
C ALA A 130 -0.61 3.82 -7.03
N ALA A 131 0.45 3.67 -7.84
CA ALA A 131 0.33 3.31 -9.24
C ALA A 131 -0.16 1.86 -9.43
N ARG A 132 0.41 0.89 -8.71
CA ARG A 132 0.06 -0.54 -8.86
C ARG A 132 -1.37 -0.82 -8.41
N LEU A 133 -1.71 -0.49 -7.17
CA LEU A 133 -3.04 -0.75 -6.61
C LEU A 133 -4.11 0.10 -7.29
N GLY A 134 -3.80 1.36 -7.60
CA GLY A 134 -4.71 2.24 -8.34
C GLY A 134 -5.05 1.68 -9.73
N ARG A 135 -4.06 1.15 -10.47
CA ARG A 135 -4.30 0.55 -11.80
C ARG A 135 -5.08 -0.76 -11.71
N VAL A 136 -4.84 -1.60 -10.70
CA VAL A 136 -5.62 -2.83 -10.49
C VAL A 136 -7.08 -2.48 -10.15
N PHE A 137 -7.31 -1.52 -9.26
CA PHE A 137 -8.64 -1.02 -8.95
C PHE A 137 -9.35 -0.46 -10.19
N ALA A 138 -8.67 0.42 -10.93
CA ALA A 138 -9.21 1.03 -12.14
C ALA A 138 -9.60 0.00 -13.19
N ALA A 139 -8.76 -1.01 -13.40
CA ALA A 139 -9.03 -2.11 -14.32
C ALA A 139 -10.19 -3.00 -13.84
N GLN A 140 -10.25 -3.34 -12.56
CA GLN A 140 -11.31 -4.18 -11.99
C GLN A 140 -12.69 -3.53 -12.13
N HIS A 141 -12.77 -2.22 -11.92
CA HIS A 141 -14.03 -1.48 -11.91
C HIS A 141 -14.32 -0.74 -13.22
N ALA A 142 -13.45 -0.87 -14.24
CA ALA A 142 -13.55 -0.19 -15.52
C ALA A 142 -13.71 1.35 -15.40
N VAL A 143 -12.97 1.97 -14.48
CA VAL A 143 -13.00 3.41 -14.23
C VAL A 143 -11.72 4.10 -14.72
N SER A 144 -11.81 5.36 -15.14
CA SER A 144 -10.66 6.17 -15.53
C SER A 144 -10.19 7.09 -14.40
N CYS A 145 -8.92 7.49 -14.44
CA CYS A 145 -8.37 8.43 -13.47
C CYS A 145 -7.16 9.17 -14.08
N PRO A 146 -7.34 10.41 -14.57
CA PRO A 146 -6.25 11.17 -15.19
C PRO A 146 -5.06 11.42 -14.27
N ALA A 147 -5.29 11.44 -12.95
CA ALA A 147 -4.20 11.55 -11.98
C ALA A 147 -3.37 10.27 -11.90
N LEU A 148 -4.02 9.10 -11.96
CA LEU A 148 -3.35 7.79 -11.97
C LEU A 148 -2.55 7.58 -13.25
N ASP A 149 -3.07 8.03 -14.41
CA ASP A 149 -2.39 7.87 -15.70
C ASP A 149 -1.04 8.58 -15.73
N ARG A 150 -0.88 9.65 -14.95
CA ARG A 150 0.38 10.40 -14.80
C ARG A 150 1.34 9.80 -13.78
N LEU A 151 0.90 8.82 -12.97
CA LEU A 151 1.77 8.18 -12.00
C LEU A 151 2.65 7.14 -12.68
N THR A 152 3.95 7.34 -12.56
CA THR A 152 5.00 6.39 -12.97
C THR A 152 5.43 5.57 -11.76
N VAL A 153 5.72 4.29 -12.00
CA VAL A 153 6.35 3.42 -11.01
C VAL A 153 7.85 3.70 -11.06
N PRO A 154 8.49 4.04 -9.93
CA PRO A 154 9.95 4.19 -9.86
C PRO A 154 10.68 2.90 -10.21
N ASP A 155 11.87 3.03 -10.81
CA ASP A 155 12.71 1.89 -11.17
C ASP A 155 13.35 1.22 -9.95
N GLU A 156 13.67 2.00 -8.92
CA GLU A 156 14.32 1.54 -7.70
C GLU A 156 13.31 1.43 -6.54
N LEU A 157 13.21 0.23 -5.99
CA LEU A 157 12.34 -0.13 -4.87
C LEU A 157 13.15 -0.94 -3.83
N PRO A 158 12.76 -0.92 -2.55
CA PRO A 158 13.47 -1.68 -1.53
C PRO A 158 13.47 -3.17 -1.88
N SER A 159 14.62 -3.80 -1.62
CA SER A 159 14.73 -5.25 -1.78
C SER A 159 13.98 -5.99 -0.66
N SER A 160 13.63 -7.26 -0.90
CA SER A 160 13.04 -8.13 0.14
C SER A 160 13.99 -8.39 1.31
N GLU A 161 15.29 -8.15 1.11
CA GLU A 161 16.29 -8.20 2.18
C GLU A 161 16.25 -6.93 3.04
N GLU A 162 15.91 -5.79 2.46
CA GLU A 162 15.89 -4.52 3.17
C GLU A 162 14.58 -4.31 3.93
N LEU A 163 13.43 -4.47 3.25
CA LEU A 163 12.09 -4.26 3.80
C LEU A 163 11.16 -5.38 3.29
N PRO A 164 11.18 -6.58 3.89
CA PRO A 164 10.45 -7.74 3.39
C PRO A 164 8.94 -7.49 3.21
N LEU A 165 8.24 -6.89 4.17
CA LEU A 165 6.78 -6.72 4.08
C LEU A 165 6.42 -5.69 3.00
N THR A 166 7.14 -4.57 2.98
CA THR A 166 6.96 -3.51 1.97
C THR A 166 7.32 -4.02 0.58
N ALA A 167 8.44 -4.72 0.42
CA ALA A 167 8.84 -5.30 -0.86
C ALA A 167 7.84 -6.37 -1.33
N GLU A 168 7.27 -7.17 -0.41
CA GLU A 168 6.22 -8.14 -0.74
C GLU A 168 4.93 -7.47 -1.18
N LEU A 169 4.47 -6.43 -0.47
CA LEU A 169 3.35 -5.60 -0.88
C LEU A 169 3.59 -5.11 -2.31
N LEU A 170 4.71 -4.43 -2.55
CA LEU A 170 5.01 -3.88 -3.86
C LEU A 170 5.10 -4.97 -4.94
N GLY A 171 5.81 -6.07 -4.68
CA GLY A 171 6.06 -7.15 -5.64
C GLY A 171 4.80 -7.90 -6.04
N LEU A 172 3.96 -8.28 -5.08
CA LEU A 172 2.72 -9.03 -5.35
C LEU A 172 1.71 -8.21 -6.16
N TRP A 173 1.64 -6.89 -5.92
CA TRP A 173 0.76 -6.02 -6.69
C TRP A 173 1.32 -5.64 -8.08
N ALA A 174 2.61 -5.88 -8.35
CA ALA A 174 3.19 -5.79 -9.69
C ALA A 174 2.91 -7.04 -10.53
N ASN A 175 3.05 -8.22 -9.92
CA ASN A 175 2.76 -9.50 -10.55
C ASN A 175 2.15 -10.47 -9.53
N PRO A 176 0.81 -10.53 -9.42
CA PRO A 176 0.11 -11.40 -8.48
C PRO A 176 0.41 -12.89 -8.65
N THR A 177 0.91 -13.29 -9.82
CA THR A 177 1.26 -14.68 -10.14
C THR A 177 2.75 -14.98 -9.99
N ALA A 178 3.57 -13.98 -9.63
CA ALA A 178 4.99 -14.21 -9.38
C ALA A 178 5.16 -15.14 -8.18
N THR A 179 5.79 -16.28 -8.41
CA THR A 179 6.30 -17.12 -7.33
C THR A 179 7.49 -16.43 -6.69
N THR A 180 7.25 -15.74 -5.58
CA THR A 180 8.33 -15.28 -4.70
C THR A 180 9.09 -16.51 -4.21
N ARG A 181 10.40 -16.62 -4.48
CA ARG A 181 11.20 -17.80 -4.08
C ARG A 181 11.10 -18.09 -2.58
N HIS A 182 10.88 -17.06 -1.76
CA HIS A 182 10.61 -17.14 -0.33
C HIS A 182 9.58 -16.08 0.08
N PRO A 183 8.26 -16.32 -0.07
CA PRO A 183 7.26 -15.34 0.35
C PRO A 183 7.43 -15.07 1.84
N VAL A 184 7.28 -13.83 2.27
CA VAL A 184 7.24 -13.44 3.68
C VAL A 184 6.22 -14.29 4.42
N ALA A 185 5.02 -14.44 3.85
CA ALA A 185 3.97 -15.31 4.37
C ALA A 185 4.41 -16.75 4.71
N SER A 186 5.43 -17.33 4.05
CA SER A 186 5.82 -18.73 4.31
C SER A 186 6.56 -18.93 5.63
N TRP A 187 7.03 -17.86 6.27
CA TRP A 187 7.78 -17.92 7.53
C TRP A 187 7.22 -16.99 8.62
N LEU A 188 6.19 -16.20 8.31
CA LEU A 188 5.47 -15.39 9.31
C LEU A 188 4.72 -16.22 10.35
N ASN A 189 4.38 -17.48 10.07
CA ASN A 189 3.76 -18.37 11.05
C ASN A 189 4.63 -18.58 12.33
N HIS A 190 5.90 -18.20 12.26
CA HIS A 190 6.85 -18.27 13.37
C HIS A 190 7.22 -16.89 13.93
N CYS A 191 6.62 -15.81 13.43
CA CYS A 191 6.92 -14.44 13.84
C CYS A 191 5.76 -13.88 14.67
N THR A 192 6.08 -13.31 15.84
CA THR A 192 5.12 -12.60 16.70
C THR A 192 5.23 -11.08 16.59
N GLY A 193 6.26 -10.58 15.90
CA GLY A 193 6.48 -9.17 15.62
C GLY A 193 7.63 -8.93 14.64
N LEU A 194 7.91 -7.67 14.34
CA LEU A 194 8.98 -7.28 13.40
C LEU A 194 10.38 -7.69 13.86
N ASP A 195 10.64 -7.80 15.17
CA ASP A 195 11.94 -8.29 15.67
C ASP A 195 12.19 -9.77 15.33
N ASP A 196 11.14 -10.61 15.29
CA ASP A 196 11.26 -12.00 14.85
C ASP A 196 11.52 -12.07 13.34
N VAL A 197 10.86 -11.20 12.56
CA VAL A 197 11.09 -11.05 11.12
C VAL A 197 12.56 -10.72 10.85
N ARG A 198 13.11 -9.74 11.57
CA ARG A 198 14.53 -9.36 11.48
C ARG A 198 15.45 -10.55 11.76
N ARG A 199 15.17 -11.33 12.82
CA ARG A 199 15.99 -12.49 13.19
C ARG A 199 16.00 -13.54 12.07
N VAL A 200 14.85 -13.81 11.45
CA VAL A 200 14.75 -14.73 10.31
C VAL A 200 15.60 -14.25 9.13
N LEU A 201 15.59 -12.95 8.82
CA LEU A 201 16.45 -12.38 7.78
C LEU A 201 17.94 -12.56 8.11
N GLU A 202 18.33 -12.29 9.36
CA GLU A 202 19.71 -12.46 9.81
C GLU A 202 20.17 -13.92 9.68
N THR A 203 19.36 -14.90 10.14
CA THR A 203 19.67 -16.33 10.00
C THR A 203 19.86 -16.76 8.54
N ARG A 204 19.01 -16.27 7.64
CA ARG A 204 19.11 -16.57 6.20
C ARG A 204 20.38 -16.02 5.58
N ARG A 205 20.78 -14.80 5.94
CA ARG A 205 22.02 -14.19 5.44
C ARG A 205 23.27 -14.92 5.95
N THR A 206 23.23 -15.44 7.17
CA THR A 206 24.37 -16.15 7.77
C THR A 206 24.43 -17.64 7.39
N GLY A 207 23.44 -18.16 6.66
CA GLY A 207 23.44 -19.53 6.13
C GLY A 207 23.43 -20.62 7.22
N SER A 208 22.86 -20.34 8.39
CA SER A 208 22.67 -21.33 9.46
C SER A 208 21.35 -22.06 9.33
#